data_AF-A0A382MXH3-F1
#
_entry.id   AF-A0A382MXH3-F1
#
_cell.length_a   1.000
_cell.length_b   1.000
_cell.length_c   1.000
_cell.angle_alpha   90.00
_cell.angle_beta   90.00
_cell.angle_gamma   90.00
#
_symmetry.space_group_name_H-M   'P 1'
#
loop_
_entity.id
_entity.type
_entity.pdbx_description
1 polymer ?
#
loop_
_entity_poly.entity_id
_entity_poly.type
_entity_poly.pdbx_seq_one_letter_code
_entity_poly.pdbx_strand_id
1 'polypeptide(L)'
;FKYLDVSLEIARKLGDNREQGIILKKMGDYHKNLKDYTKAIEKYERGLPKVRKFADLPVEYSLLENLGNTYLEIGGYEKSQICFRHARTLGKRNADPFMEAKAMWNLSITCQKLGDFTDANNAELASQICSGAHNNDNIEKLAEEVKEWMIKRVEDEIKDSGL
;
A
#
# COMPACT_ATOMS: atom_id res chain seq x y z
N PHE A 1 -20.68 -10.70 -5.05
CA PHE A 1 -20.13 -11.95 -4.49
C PHE A 1 -20.32 -13.17 -5.36
N LYS A 2 -21.57 -13.62 -5.64
CA LYS A 2 -21.85 -14.86 -6.38
C LYS A 2 -21.00 -15.07 -7.65
N TYR A 3 -20.79 -14.04 -8.47
CA TYR A 3 -19.94 -14.14 -9.66
C TYR A 3 -18.45 -14.28 -9.37
N LEU A 4 -17.92 -13.62 -8.33
CA LEU A 4 -16.52 -13.74 -7.92
C LEU A 4 -16.23 -15.12 -7.31
N ASP A 5 -17.18 -15.67 -6.54
CA ASP A 5 -17.04 -17.02 -5.96
C ASP A 5 -16.99 -18.09 -7.06
N VAL A 6 -17.89 -18.01 -8.06
CA VAL A 6 -17.87 -18.90 -9.23
C VAL A 6 -16.58 -18.73 -10.02
N SER A 7 -16.13 -17.50 -10.26
CA SER A 7 -14.88 -17.23 -10.98
C SER A 7 -13.67 -17.81 -10.23
N LEU A 8 -13.65 -17.68 -8.90
CA LEU A 8 -12.57 -18.22 -8.07
C LEU A 8 -12.54 -19.75 -8.10
N GLU A 9 -13.71 -20.39 -8.14
CA GLU A 9 -13.82 -21.84 -8.29
C GLU A 9 -13.31 -22.31 -9.66
N ILE A 10 -13.66 -21.61 -10.74
CA ILE A 10 -13.17 -21.91 -12.09
C ILE A 10 -11.65 -21.76 -12.14
N ALA A 11 -11.09 -20.62 -11.68
CA ALA A 11 -9.65 -20.39 -11.64
C ALA A 11 -8.92 -21.44 -10.80
N ARG A 12 -9.54 -21.94 -9.71
CA ARG A 12 -9.01 -23.05 -8.91
C ARG A 12 -8.99 -24.36 -9.68
N LYS A 13 -10.07 -24.72 -10.38
CA LYS A 13 -10.16 -25.94 -11.20
C LYS A 13 -9.15 -25.94 -12.34
N LEU A 14 -8.87 -24.77 -12.91
CA LEU A 14 -7.88 -24.58 -13.97
C LEU A 14 -6.44 -24.49 -13.45
N GLY A 15 -6.22 -24.44 -12.13
CA GLY A 15 -4.89 -24.24 -11.55
C GLY A 15 -4.32 -22.84 -11.78
N ASP A 16 -5.12 -21.90 -12.28
CA ASP A 16 -4.71 -20.52 -12.56
C ASP A 16 -4.59 -19.74 -11.25
N ASN A 17 -3.40 -19.78 -10.67
CA ASN A 17 -3.11 -19.08 -9.42
C ASN A 17 -3.05 -17.56 -9.64
N ARG A 18 -2.65 -17.07 -10.82
CA ARG A 18 -2.62 -15.63 -11.09
C ARG A 18 -4.02 -15.06 -11.02
N GLU A 19 -4.97 -15.69 -11.72
CA GLU A 19 -6.36 -15.25 -11.72
C GLU A 19 -7.02 -15.43 -10.35
N GLN A 20 -6.72 -16.52 -9.62
CA GLN A 20 -7.14 -16.65 -8.21
C GLN A 20 -6.70 -15.44 -7.37
N GLY A 21 -5.45 -14.99 -7.52
CA GLY A 21 -4.93 -13.83 -6.80
C GLY A 21 -5.64 -12.52 -7.15
N ILE A 22 -5.90 -12.29 -8.43
CA ILE A 22 -6.64 -11.12 -8.91
C ILE A 22 -8.09 -11.12 -8.39
N ILE A 23 -8.77 -12.28 -8.42
CA ILE A 23 -10.13 -12.41 -7.91
C ILE A 23 -10.17 -12.17 -6.40
N LEU A 24 -9.21 -12.75 -5.65
CA LEU A 24 -9.09 -12.54 -4.21
C LEU A 24 -8.83 -11.07 -3.87
N LYS A 25 -7.99 -10.36 -4.64
CA LYS A 25 -7.83 -8.91 -4.52
C LYS A 25 -9.17 -8.19 -4.70
N LYS A 26 -9.92 -8.48 -5.77
CA LYS A 26 -11.22 -7.85 -6.03
C LYS A 26 -12.23 -8.10 -4.90
N MET A 27 -12.24 -9.31 -4.33
CA MET A 27 -13.08 -9.62 -3.16
C MET A 27 -12.66 -8.83 -1.92
N GLY A 28 -11.35 -8.67 -1.71
CA GLY A 28 -10.82 -7.83 -0.64
C GLY A 28 -11.18 -6.36 -0.81
N ASP A 29 -11.05 -5.81 -2.02
CA ASP A 29 -11.42 -4.42 -2.35
C ASP A 29 -12.89 -4.17 -2.04
N TYR A 30 -13.75 -5.13 -2.42
CA TYR A 30 -15.17 -5.06 -2.12
C TYR A 30 -15.44 -5.01 -0.61
N HIS A 31 -14.82 -5.87 0.19
CA HIS A 31 -15.00 -5.87 1.64
C HIS A 31 -14.44 -4.61 2.31
N LYS A 32 -13.29 -4.12 1.83
CA LYS A 32 -12.69 -2.86 2.28
C LYS A 32 -13.65 -1.69 2.06
N ASN A 33 -14.32 -1.64 0.90
CA ASN A 33 -15.31 -0.61 0.59
C ASN A 33 -16.56 -0.68 1.50
N LEU A 34 -16.90 -1.87 2.00
CA LEU A 34 -17.94 -2.06 3.01
C LEU A 34 -17.46 -1.80 4.44
N LYS A 35 -16.19 -1.41 4.63
CA LYS A 35 -15.52 -1.30 5.94
C LYS A 35 -15.49 -2.62 6.74
N ASP A 36 -15.66 -3.75 6.06
CA ASP A 36 -15.45 -5.09 6.62
C ASP A 36 -13.96 -5.46 6.49
N TYR A 37 -13.14 -4.76 7.27
CA TYR A 37 -11.68 -4.83 7.16
C TYR A 37 -11.13 -6.22 7.48
N THR A 38 -11.77 -6.96 8.39
CA THR A 38 -11.40 -8.34 8.73
C THR A 38 -11.52 -9.26 7.53
N LYS A 39 -12.65 -9.21 6.80
CA LYS A 39 -12.79 -10.02 5.58
C LYS A 39 -11.89 -9.53 4.46
N ALA A 40 -11.67 -8.22 4.35
CA ALA A 40 -10.75 -7.67 3.36
C ALA A 40 -9.33 -8.24 3.54
N ILE A 41 -8.81 -8.21 4.77
CA ILE A 41 -7.52 -8.81 5.14
C ILE A 41 -7.48 -10.30 4.76
N GLU A 42 -8.50 -11.07 5.14
CA GLU A 42 -8.58 -12.51 4.82
C GLU A 42 -8.45 -12.76 3.31
N LYS A 43 -9.10 -11.94 2.46
CA LYS A 43 -9.00 -12.12 1.00
C LYS A 43 -7.65 -11.69 0.46
N TYR A 44 -7.09 -10.57 0.90
CA TYR A 44 -5.77 -10.14 0.46
C TYR A 44 -4.66 -11.11 0.87
N GLU A 45 -4.66 -11.60 2.11
CA GLU A 45 -3.66 -12.57 2.60
C GLU A 45 -3.72 -13.89 1.83
N ARG A 46 -4.92 -14.34 1.45
CA ARG A 46 -5.08 -15.53 0.59
C ARG A 46 -4.63 -15.28 -0.86
N GLY A 47 -4.74 -14.05 -1.37
CA GLY A 47 -4.35 -13.68 -2.73
C GLY A 47 -2.85 -13.49 -2.92
N LEU A 48 -2.17 -12.95 -1.91
CA LEU A 48 -0.74 -12.63 -1.98
C LEU A 48 0.17 -13.81 -2.39
N PRO A 49 0.09 -15.01 -1.78
CA PRO A 49 0.93 -16.15 -2.18
C PRO A 49 0.57 -16.70 -3.57
N LYS A 50 -0.61 -16.35 -4.12
CA LYS A 50 -1.06 -16.79 -5.43
C LYS A 50 -0.37 -16.02 -6.56
N VAL A 51 -0.11 -14.73 -6.37
CA VAL A 51 0.54 -13.86 -7.36
C VAL A 51 2.06 -13.86 -7.24
N ARG A 52 2.60 -14.01 -6.02
CA ARG A 52 4.05 -14.03 -5.75
C ARG A 52 4.78 -15.12 -6.53
N LYS A 53 4.13 -16.26 -6.77
CA LYS A 53 4.71 -17.38 -7.52
C LYS A 53 5.00 -17.07 -9.00
N PHE A 54 4.38 -16.05 -9.57
CA PHE A 54 4.48 -15.73 -11.00
C PHE A 54 5.21 -14.41 -11.26
N ALA A 55 5.80 -13.81 -10.22
CA ALA A 55 6.50 -12.53 -10.31
C ALA A 55 5.66 -11.40 -10.96
N ASP A 56 4.33 -11.42 -10.78
CA ASP A 56 3.45 -10.34 -11.21
C ASP A 56 3.58 -9.16 -10.23
N LEU A 57 4.63 -8.37 -10.45
CA LEU A 57 5.04 -7.29 -9.53
C LEU A 57 3.92 -6.25 -9.31
N PRO A 58 3.17 -5.78 -10.34
CA PRO A 58 2.11 -4.80 -10.12
C PRO A 58 0.93 -5.35 -9.32
N VAL A 59 0.52 -6.60 -9.55
CA VAL A 59 -0.60 -7.19 -8.79
C VAL A 59 -0.16 -7.49 -7.35
N GLU A 60 1.06 -7.98 -7.15
CA GLU A 60 1.63 -8.20 -5.81
C GLU A 60 1.76 -6.88 -5.04
N TYR A 61 2.27 -5.82 -5.68
CA TYR A 61 2.34 -4.48 -5.11
C TYR A 61 0.96 -4.00 -4.66
N SER A 62 -0.04 -4.09 -5.54
CA SER A 62 -1.40 -3.61 -5.24
C SER A 62 -2.06 -4.41 -4.11
N LEU A 63 -1.79 -5.71 -4.00
CA LEU A 63 -2.25 -6.54 -2.87
C LEU A 63 -1.59 -6.11 -1.55
N LEU A 64 -0.28 -5.88 -1.54
CA LEU A 64 0.45 -5.43 -0.36
C LEU A 64 0.01 -4.03 0.08
N GLU A 65 -0.17 -3.12 -0.87
CA GLU A 65 -0.66 -1.78 -0.62
C GLU A 65 -2.05 -1.81 0.04
N ASN A 66 -2.97 -2.57 -0.55
CA ASN A 66 -4.33 -2.70 -0.02
C ASN A 66 -4.35 -3.37 1.36
N LEU A 67 -3.53 -4.40 1.56
CA LEU A 67 -3.40 -5.07 2.84
C LEU A 67 -2.83 -4.14 3.91
N GLY A 68 -1.78 -3.37 3.59
CA GLY A 68 -1.18 -2.38 4.48
C GLY A 68 -2.17 -1.29 4.89
N ASN A 69 -2.87 -0.71 3.91
CA ASN A 69 -3.93 0.27 4.17
C ASN A 69 -5.05 -0.30 5.05
N THR A 70 -5.46 -1.55 4.80
CA THR A 70 -6.50 -2.19 5.61
C THR A 70 -6.03 -2.46 7.03
N TYR A 71 -4.74 -2.76 7.23
CA TYR A 71 -4.15 -2.85 8.56
C TYR A 71 -4.10 -1.49 9.27
N LEU A 72 -3.83 -0.37 8.57
CA LEU A 72 -3.92 0.98 9.14
C LEU A 72 -5.32 1.26 9.71
N GLU A 73 -6.36 0.94 8.96
CA GLU A 73 -7.76 1.18 9.34
C GLU A 73 -8.17 0.49 10.65
N ILE A 74 -7.55 -0.63 10.99
CA ILE A 74 -7.84 -1.39 12.21
C ILE A 74 -6.78 -1.20 13.32
N GLY A 75 -5.83 -0.28 13.15
CA GLY A 75 -4.76 -0.06 14.12
C GLY A 75 -3.64 -1.11 14.12
N GLY A 76 -3.59 -1.98 13.10
CA GLY A 76 -2.58 -3.02 12.92
C GLY A 76 -1.26 -2.49 12.35
N TYR A 77 -0.69 -1.44 12.97
CA TYR A 77 0.37 -0.64 12.36
C TYR A 77 1.67 -1.43 12.09
N GLU A 78 2.05 -2.39 12.93
CA GLU A 78 3.22 -3.25 12.69
C GLU A 78 3.08 -4.08 11.41
N LYS A 79 1.90 -4.68 11.20
CA LYS A 79 1.60 -5.45 9.99
C LYS A 79 1.51 -4.57 8.76
N SER A 80 0.96 -3.36 8.92
CA SER A 80 0.97 -2.33 7.88
C SER A 80 2.41 -2.00 7.44
N GLN A 81 3.31 -1.78 8.41
CA GLN A 81 4.71 -1.45 8.15
C GLN A 81 5.40 -2.57 7.35
N ILE A 82 5.17 -3.83 7.72
CA ILE A 82 5.70 -4.99 6.97
C ILE A 82 5.18 -5.00 5.52
N CYS A 83 3.88 -4.74 5.32
CA CYS A 83 3.29 -4.70 3.98
C CYS A 83 3.92 -3.63 3.10
N PHE A 84 4.08 -2.40 3.61
CA PHE A 84 4.65 -1.31 2.83
C PHE A 84 6.17 -1.44 2.62
N ARG A 85 6.93 -2.05 3.54
CA ARG A 85 8.34 -2.40 3.30
C ARG A 85 8.49 -3.38 2.14
N HIS A 86 7.62 -4.38 2.06
CA HIS A 86 7.57 -5.28 0.91
C HIS A 86 7.14 -4.55 -0.37
N ALA A 87 6.11 -3.70 -0.32
CA ALA A 87 5.65 -2.92 -1.46
C ALA A 87 6.77 -2.00 -2.02
N ARG A 88 7.54 -1.33 -1.15
CA ARG A 88 8.71 -0.53 -1.54
C ARG A 88 9.75 -1.35 -2.28
N THR A 89 10.03 -2.55 -1.78
CA THR A 89 10.99 -3.48 -2.41
C THR A 89 10.52 -3.87 -3.81
N LEU A 90 9.22 -4.06 -4.02
CA LEU A 90 8.66 -4.33 -5.35
C LEU A 90 8.73 -3.10 -6.26
N GLY A 91 8.38 -1.90 -5.79
CA GLY A 91 8.48 -0.67 -6.58
C GLY A 91 9.90 -0.45 -7.12
N LYS A 92 10.90 -0.61 -6.24
CA LYS A 92 12.32 -0.54 -6.63
C LYS A 92 12.71 -1.61 -7.64
N ARG A 93 12.26 -2.86 -7.46
CA ARG A 93 12.54 -3.97 -8.40
C ARG A 93 11.86 -3.79 -9.76
N ASN A 94 10.69 -3.15 -9.77
CA ASN A 94 9.94 -2.86 -10.99
C ASN A 94 10.48 -1.61 -11.72
N ALA A 95 11.47 -0.91 -11.15
CA ALA A 95 11.92 0.40 -11.61
C ALA A 95 10.75 1.39 -11.82
N ASP A 96 9.77 1.34 -10.91
CA ASP A 96 8.59 2.20 -10.93
C ASP A 96 8.67 3.21 -9.77
N PRO A 97 9.05 4.48 -10.07
CA PRO A 97 9.21 5.52 -9.06
C PRO A 97 7.92 5.82 -8.31
N PHE A 98 6.75 5.71 -8.96
CA PHE A 98 5.48 5.97 -8.30
C PHE A 98 5.19 4.90 -7.24
N MET A 99 5.37 3.63 -7.59
CA MET A 99 5.20 2.53 -6.63
C MET A 99 6.17 2.66 -5.44
N GLU A 100 7.44 3.01 -5.71
CA GLU A 100 8.41 3.18 -4.64
C GLU A 100 8.04 4.36 -3.74
N ALA A 101 7.81 5.55 -4.30
CA ALA A 101 7.45 6.75 -3.55
C ALA A 101 6.17 6.56 -2.73
N LYS A 102 5.13 5.95 -3.32
CA LYS A 102 3.86 5.73 -2.64
C LYS A 102 4.00 4.76 -1.47
N ALA A 103 4.79 3.70 -1.61
CA ALA A 103 5.07 2.80 -0.49
C ALA A 103 5.85 3.49 0.63
N MET A 104 6.79 4.39 0.29
CA MET A 104 7.53 5.19 1.28
C MET A 104 6.65 6.20 1.99
N TRP A 105 5.76 6.85 1.26
CA TRP A 105 4.75 7.72 1.82
C TRP A 105 3.87 6.98 2.84
N ASN A 106 3.33 5.81 2.46
CA ASN A 106 2.52 5.00 3.37
C ASN A 106 3.31 4.48 4.58
N LEU A 107 4.62 4.23 4.43
CA LEU A 107 5.51 3.94 5.56
C LEU A 107 5.64 5.12 6.51
N SER A 108 5.77 6.34 6.00
CA SER A 108 5.80 7.54 6.84
C SER A 108 4.54 7.64 7.71
N ILE A 109 3.36 7.55 7.09
CA ILE A 109 2.08 7.58 7.81
C ILE A 109 1.99 6.45 8.84
N THR A 110 2.45 5.24 8.50
CA THR A 110 2.43 4.10 9.43
C THR A 110 3.38 4.31 10.61
N CYS A 111 4.59 4.82 10.37
CA CYS A 111 5.59 5.05 11.41
C CYS A 111 5.15 6.18 12.36
N GLN A 112 4.53 7.24 11.83
CA GLN A 112 3.91 8.29 12.65
C GLN A 112 2.88 7.71 13.63
N LYS A 113 2.01 6.79 13.16
CA LYS A 113 1.01 6.13 14.00
C LYS A 113 1.60 5.17 15.03
N LEU A 114 2.79 4.63 14.77
CA LEU A 114 3.55 3.80 15.72
C LEU A 114 4.34 4.62 16.75
N GLY A 115 4.50 5.93 16.55
CA GLY A 115 5.47 6.72 17.31
C GLY A 115 6.93 6.37 16.96
N ASP A 116 7.17 5.82 15.78
CA ASP A 116 8.50 5.52 15.24
C ASP A 116 9.04 6.76 14.50
N PHE A 117 10.21 7.25 14.92
CA PHE A 117 10.86 8.45 14.40
C PHE A 117 11.43 8.33 12.97
N THR A 118 11.23 7.19 12.30
CA THR A 118 11.65 7.01 10.90
C THR A 118 10.66 7.58 9.88
N ASP A 119 9.53 8.14 10.32
CA ASP A 119 8.48 8.71 9.47
C ASP A 119 8.96 9.88 8.59
N ALA A 120 9.62 10.88 9.17
CA ALA A 120 10.14 12.03 8.46
C ALA A 120 11.12 11.62 7.33
N ASN A 121 12.04 10.69 7.62
CA ASN A 121 12.99 10.18 6.63
C ASN A 121 12.28 9.43 5.48
N ASN A 122 11.21 8.68 5.78
CA ASN A 122 10.42 8.01 4.74
C ASN A 122 9.66 9.01 3.85
N ALA A 123 9.10 10.08 4.43
CA ALA A 123 8.43 11.14 3.66
C ALA A 123 9.41 11.94 2.79
N GLU A 124 10.59 12.26 3.33
CA GLU A 124 11.62 12.99 2.58
C GLU A 124 12.09 12.19 1.36
N LEU A 125 12.39 10.90 1.54
CA LEU A 125 12.80 10.03 0.45
C LEU A 125 11.67 9.85 -0.59
N ALA A 126 10.40 9.78 -0.16
CA ALA A 126 9.26 9.78 -1.10
C ALA A 126 9.23 11.07 -1.94
N SER A 127 9.45 12.23 -1.30
CA SER A 127 9.52 13.52 -1.98
C SER A 127 10.67 13.60 -2.99
N GLN A 128 11.86 13.10 -2.63
CA GLN A 128 13.02 13.03 -3.51
C GLN A 128 12.78 12.14 -4.74
N ILE A 129 12.09 11.01 -4.58
CA ILE A 129 11.74 10.15 -5.72
C ILE A 129 10.75 10.86 -6.64
N CYS A 130 9.73 11.52 -6.07
CA CYS A 130 8.75 12.25 -6.87
C CYS A 130 9.39 13.42 -7.66
N SER A 131 10.33 14.15 -7.07
CA SER A 131 11.00 15.25 -7.76
C SER A 131 11.92 14.79 -8.90
N GLY A 132 12.46 13.57 -8.83
CA GLY A 132 13.26 12.98 -9.91
C GLY A 132 12.45 12.37 -11.06
N ALA A 133 11.14 12.19 -10.90
CA ALA A 133 10.29 11.44 -11.82
C ALA A 133 9.16 12.30 -12.43
N HIS A 134 9.54 13.35 -13.17
CA HIS A 134 8.62 14.24 -13.88
C HIS A 134 7.80 13.50 -14.96
N ASN A 135 6.62 14.04 -15.30
CA ASN A 135 5.68 13.57 -16.33
C ASN A 135 4.77 12.40 -15.92
N ASN A 136 4.31 12.37 -14.67
CA ASN A 136 3.28 11.44 -14.22
C ASN A 136 2.35 12.13 -13.23
N ASP A 137 1.10 12.37 -13.65
CA ASP A 137 0.07 13.05 -12.85
C ASP A 137 -0.10 12.43 -11.45
N ASN A 138 0.07 11.10 -11.32
CA ASN A 138 -0.03 10.43 -10.04
C ASN A 138 1.16 10.73 -9.12
N ILE A 139 2.37 10.84 -9.70
CA ILE A 139 3.59 11.22 -8.96
C ILE A 139 3.49 12.67 -8.51
N GLU A 140 3.03 13.56 -9.38
CA GLU A 140 2.87 14.98 -9.06
C GLU A 140 1.83 15.20 -7.95
N LYS A 141 0.70 14.50 -8.03
CA LYS A 141 -0.31 14.54 -6.97
C LYS A 141 0.25 14.02 -5.64
N LEU A 142 0.98 12.89 -5.66
CA LEU A 142 1.62 12.35 -4.47
C LEU A 142 2.66 13.33 -3.90
N ALA A 143 3.43 14.01 -4.75
CA ALA A 143 4.41 15.00 -4.33
C ALA A 143 3.77 16.13 -3.53
N GLU A 144 2.61 16.63 -3.98
CA GLU A 144 1.89 17.68 -3.27
C GLU A 144 1.34 17.18 -1.92
N GLU A 145 0.75 15.98 -1.89
CA GLU A 145 0.26 15.37 -0.63
C GLU A 145 1.39 15.21 0.41
N VAL A 146 2.56 14.73 -0.02
CA VAL A 146 3.74 14.57 0.85
C VAL A 146 4.23 15.94 1.34
N LYS A 147 4.25 16.95 0.47
CA LYS A 147 4.69 18.30 0.80
C LYS A 147 3.76 18.99 1.80
N GLU A 148 2.45 18.93 1.58
CA GLU A 148 1.45 19.48 2.51
C GLU A 148 1.59 18.85 3.90
N TRP A 149 1.78 17.53 3.97
CA TRP A 149 1.99 16.84 5.24
C TRP A 149 3.28 17.27 5.95
N MET A 150 4.40 17.42 5.22
CA MET A 150 5.65 17.88 5.81
C MET A 150 5.52 19.30 6.39
N ILE A 151 4.84 20.20 5.67
CA ILE A 151 4.57 21.57 6.17
C ILE A 151 3.73 21.52 7.44
N LYS A 152 2.61 20.80 7.40
CA LYS A 152 1.72 20.69 8.57
C LYS A 152 2.43 20.10 9.78
N ARG A 153 3.27 19.09 9.59
CA ARG A 153 4.06 18.49 10.67
C ARG A 153 4.95 19.54 11.35
N VAL A 154 5.67 20.34 10.57
CA VAL A 154 6.54 21.41 11.11
C VAL A 154 5.71 22.46 11.84
N GLU A 155 4.55 22.85 11.30
CA GLU A 155 3.64 23.78 11.99
C GLU A 155 3.14 23.24 13.34
N ASP A 156 2.80 21.95 13.40
CA ASP A 156 2.35 21.30 14.63
C ASP A 156 3.50 21.17 15.65
N GLU A 157 4.72 20.83 15.21
CA GLU A 157 5.93 20.83 16.07
C GLU A 157 6.26 22.21 16.63
N ILE A 158 6.11 23.28 15.83
CA ILE A 158 6.32 24.66 16.29
C ILE A 158 5.27 25.04 17.35
N LYS A 159 3.98 24.74 17.10
CA LYS A 159 2.90 25.01 18.06
C LYS A 159 3.12 24.28 19.39
N ASP A 160 3.52 23.00 19.33
CA ASP A 160 3.77 22.19 20.52
C ASP A 160 5.02 22.66 21.30
N SER A 161 5.97 23.30 20.62
CA SER A 161 7.17 23.87 21.25
C SER A 161 6.94 25.20 22.00
N GLY A 162 5.76 25.82 21.84
CA GLY A 162 5.40 27.08 22.51
C GLY A 162 6.14 28.33 22.01
N LEU A 163 6.72 28.25 20.80
CA LEU A 163 7.34 29.37 20.08
C LEU A 163 6.32 30.24 19.32
#